data_AF-Q8DQ22-F1
#
_entry.id   AF-Q8DQ22-F1
#
_cell.length_a   1.000
_cell.length_b   1.000
_cell.length_c   1.000
_cell.angle_alpha   90.00
_cell.angle_beta   90.00
_cell.angle_gamma   90.00
#
_symmetry.space_group_name_H-M   'P 1'
#
loop_
_entity.id
_entity.type
_entity.pdbx_description
1 polymer ?
#
loop_
_entity_poly.entity_id
_entity_poly.type
_entity_poly.pdbx_seq_one_letter_code
_entity_poly.pdbx_strand_id
1 'polypeptide(L)' 'MYMNYTPKVRQKKSNFWGVFIMKLTYDDKVQIYELRKQGYSLEKLSNKFGINNSNLRYMIKLIDR' A
#
# COMPACT_ATOMS: atom_id res chain seq x y z
N MET A 1 -3.15 -17.95 42.50
CA MET A 1 -2.94 -18.94 41.41
C MET A 1 -2.76 -18.20 40.09
N TYR A 2 -1.52 -17.89 39.71
CA TYR A 2 -1.17 -17.07 38.53
C TYR A 2 -1.25 -17.91 37.25
N MET A 3 -2.35 -17.84 36.49
CA MET A 3 -2.38 -18.39 35.13
C MET A 3 -1.87 -17.35 34.13
N ASN A 4 -0.57 -17.45 33.82
CA ASN A 4 0.08 -16.73 32.72
C ASN A 4 -0.38 -17.33 31.38
N TYR A 5 -1.53 -16.89 30.88
CA TYR A 5 -1.89 -17.12 29.48
C TYR A 5 -1.04 -16.20 28.61
N THR A 6 0.12 -16.68 28.17
CA THR A 6 0.83 -16.06 27.06
C THR A 6 -0.07 -16.18 25.83
N PRO A 7 -0.68 -15.08 25.33
CA PRO A 7 -1.44 -15.17 24.10
C PRO A 7 -0.39 -15.34 23.01
N LYS A 8 -0.18 -16.60 22.60
CA LYS A 8 0.53 -16.98 21.37
C LYS A 8 0.14 -15.97 20.32
N VAL A 9 1.10 -15.11 20.00
CA VAL A 9 1.04 -14.00 19.05
C VAL A 9 -0.01 -14.25 17.98
N ARG A 10 -1.25 -13.79 18.23
CA ARG A 10 -2.24 -13.66 17.19
C ARG A 10 -1.66 -12.58 16.31
N GLN A 11 -0.92 -13.00 15.28
CA GLN A 11 -0.45 -12.11 14.23
C GLN A 11 -1.69 -11.30 13.83
N LYS A 12 -1.74 -10.03 14.25
CA LYS A 12 -2.66 -9.08 13.66
C LYS A 12 -2.15 -9.01 12.23
N LYS A 13 -2.68 -9.88 11.36
CA LYS A 13 -2.55 -9.81 9.92
C LYS A 13 -3.16 -8.46 9.60
N SER A 14 -2.31 -7.46 9.66
CA SER A 14 -2.72 -6.09 9.65
C SER A 14 -3.27 -5.86 8.26
N ASN A 15 -4.59 -5.69 8.14
CA ASN A 15 -5.26 -5.38 6.88
C ASN A 15 -4.93 -3.95 6.42
N PHE A 16 -3.67 -3.52 6.64
CA PHE A 16 -3.10 -2.22 6.28
C PHE A 16 -3.35 -1.89 4.81
N TRP A 17 -3.45 -2.92 3.97
CA TRP A 17 -3.73 -2.79 2.56
C TRP A 17 -5.01 -1.98 2.29
N GLY A 18 -6.12 -2.26 2.99
CA GLY A 18 -7.37 -1.53 2.81
C GLY A 18 -7.28 -0.05 3.23
N VAL A 19 -6.51 0.24 4.29
CA VAL A 19 -6.34 1.60 4.82
C VAL A 19 -5.58 2.49 3.83
N PHE A 20 -4.55 1.97 3.16
CA PHE A 20 -3.81 2.75 2.15
C PHE A 20 -4.61 2.94 0.87
N ILE A 21 -5.37 1.94 0.42
CA ILE A 21 -6.23 2.08 -0.75
C ILE A 21 -7.31 3.13 -0.53
N MET A 22 -7.84 3.25 0.69
CA MET A 22 -8.80 4.28 1.06
C MET A 22 -8.21 5.69 1.11
N LYS A 23 -6.90 5.82 1.35
CA LYS A 23 -6.22 7.13 1.39
C LYS A 23 -6.02 7.77 0.02
N LEU A 24 -6.02 6.97 -1.06
CA LEU A 24 -5.77 7.49 -2.40
C LEU A 24 -7.06 7.89 -3.08
N THR A 25 -7.14 9.17 -3.40
CA THR A 25 -8.23 9.72 -4.20
C THR A 25 -8.16 9.18 -5.63
N TYR A 26 -9.23 9.36 -6.40
CA TYR A 26 -9.21 9.02 -7.83
C TYR A 26 -8.10 9.78 -8.57
N ASP A 27 -7.90 11.05 -8.22
CA ASP A 27 -6.88 11.92 -8.80
C ASP A 27 -5.45 11.38 -8.54
N ASP A 28 -5.16 10.93 -7.31
CA ASP A 28 -3.85 10.31 -7.00
C ASP A 28 -3.56 9.09 -7.88
N LYS A 29 -4.59 8.28 -8.18
CA LYS A 29 -4.46 7.09 -9.04
C LYS A 29 -4.13 7.48 -10.48
N VAL A 30 -4.78 8.53 -10.99
CA VAL A 30 -4.51 9.08 -12.33
C VAL A 30 -3.09 9.64 -12.38
N GLN A 31 -2.67 10.43 -11.37
CA GLN A 31 -1.31 10.96 -11.30
C GLN A 31 -0.24 9.87 -11.25
N ILE A 32 -0.44 8.81 -10.45
CA ILE A 32 0.49 7.67 -10.39
C ILE A 32 0.61 7.02 -11.77
N TYR A 33 -0.50 6.88 -12.51
CA TYR A 33 -0.50 6.30 -13.84
C TYR A 33 0.24 7.17 -14.87
N GLU A 34 0.00 8.48 -14.86
CA GLU A 34 0.70 9.43 -15.76
C GLU A 34 2.20 9.43 -15.48
N LEU A 35 2.61 9.52 -14.21
CA LEU A 35 4.02 9.48 -13.82
C LEU A 35 4.67 8.15 -14.21
N ARG A 36 3.94 7.03 -14.15
CA ARG A 36 4.42 5.74 -14.64
C ARG A 36 4.66 5.75 -16.14
N LYS A 37 3.78 6.38 -16.93
CA LYS A 37 4.00 6.56 -18.37
C LYS A 37 5.17 7.48 -18.69
N GLN A 38 5.44 8.46 -17.84
CA GLN A 38 6.62 9.33 -17.94
C GLN A 38 7.94 8.61 -17.57
N GLY A 39 7.88 7.37 -17.09
CA GLY A 39 9.08 6.60 -16.73
C GLY A 39 9.57 6.82 -15.28
N TYR A 40 8.73 7.35 -14.38
CA TYR A 40 9.10 7.46 -12.98
C TYR A 40 9.30 6.07 -12.34
N SER A 41 10.34 5.97 -11.51
CA SER A 41 10.61 4.78 -10.71
C SER A 41 9.60 4.63 -9.58
N LEU A 42 9.33 3.38 -9.19
CA LEU A 42 8.38 3.07 -8.10
C LEU A 42 8.82 3.71 -6.78
N GLU A 43 10.12 3.74 -6.50
CA GLU A 43 10.66 4.36 -5.27
C GLU A 43 10.39 5.86 -5.20
N LYS A 44 10.53 6.58 -6.32
CA LYS A 44 10.21 8.01 -6.37
C LYS A 44 8.73 8.26 -6.13
N LEU A 45 7.86 7.43 -6.70
CA LEU A 45 6.41 7.49 -6.47
C LEU A 45 6.05 7.13 -5.03
N SER A 46 6.65 6.08 -4.49
CA SER A 46 6.49 5.64 -3.11
C SER A 46 6.80 6.76 -2.14
N ASN A 47 7.92 7.44 -2.33
CA ASN A 47 8.33 8.55 -1.49
C ASN A 47 7.44 9.79 -1.69
N LYS A 48 6.99 10.08 -2.92
CA LYS A 48 6.11 11.22 -3.22
C LYS A 48 4.73 11.07 -2.57
N PHE A 49 4.12 9.88 -2.67
CA PHE A 49 2.78 9.62 -2.17
C PHE A 49 2.75 8.99 -0.76
N GLY A 50 3.91 8.65 -0.19
CA GLY A 50 4.00 7.94 1.09
C GLY A 50 3.40 6.53 1.05
N ILE A 51 3.42 5.87 -0.12
CA ILE A 51 2.83 4.54 -0.34
C ILE A 51 3.94 3.50 -0.42
N ASN A 52 3.81 2.37 0.26
CA ASN A 52 4.76 1.27 0.11
C ASN A 52 4.87 0.79 -1.34
N ASN A 53 6.09 0.56 -1.83
CA ASN A 53 6.41 -0.01 -3.14
C ASN A 53 5.56 -1.25 -3.51
N SER A 54 5.26 -2.14 -2.53
CA SER A 54 4.42 -3.32 -2.76
C SER A 54 2.97 -2.97 -3.13
N ASN A 55 2.40 -1.97 -2.46
CA ASN A 55 1.05 -1.47 -2.71
C ASN A 55 1.00 -0.74 -4.07
N LEU A 56 2.00 0.08 -4.38
CA LEU A 56 2.11 0.74 -5.69
C LEU A 56 2.20 -0.27 -6.83
N ARG A 57 3.03 -1.32 -6.68
CA ARG A 57 3.10 -2.40 -7.68
C ARG A 57 1.74 -3.06 -7.90
N TYR A 58 0.97 -3.28 -6.83
CA TYR A 58 -0.38 -3.83 -6.97
C TYR A 58 -1.34 -2.85 -7.64
N MET A 59 -1.32 -1.56 -7.28
CA MET A 59 -2.16 -0.55 -7.92
C MET A 59 -1.91 -0.46 -9.42
N ILE A 60 -0.64 -0.48 -9.84
CA ILE A 60 -0.29 -0.46 -11.26
C ILE A 60 -0.83 -1.69 -11.97
N LYS A 61 -0.74 -2.88 -11.35
CA LYS A 61 -1.36 -4.10 -11.89
C LYS A 61 -2.88 -4.00 -12.01
N LEU A 62 -3.55 -3.24 -11.15
CA LEU A 62 -4.99 -3.01 -11.24
C LEU A 62 -5.37 -2.03 -12.33
N ILE A 63 -4.54 -1.03 -12.60
CA ILE A 63 -4.80 -0.02 -13.64
C ILE A 63 -4.55 -0.59 -15.04
N ASP A 64 -3.61 -1.52 -15.16
CA ASP A 64 -3.29 -2.23 -16.42
C ASP A 64 -4.31 -3.33 -16.77
N ARG A 65 -5.20 -3.69 -15.83
CA ARG A 65 -6.24 -4.71 -15.99
C ARG A 65 -7.54 -4.11 -16.49
#